data_AF-A0A1T4K6X1-F1
#
_entry.id   AF-A0A1T4K6X1-F1
#
_cell.length_a   1.000
_cell.length_b   1.000
_cell.length_c   1.000
_cell.angle_alpha   90.00
_cell.angle_beta   90.00
_cell.angle_gamma   90.00
#
_symmetry.space_group_name_H-M   'P 1'
#
loop_
_entity.id
_entity.type
_entity.pdbx_description
1 polymer ?
#
loop_
_entity_poly.entity_id
_entity_poly.type
_entity_poly.pdbx_seq_one_letter_code
_entity_poly.pdbx_strand_id
1 'polypeptide(L)'
;MRDRIGALGQYIVKETGKPFNFKLIKTSTVYKGILFTVGTEDFLVTDDKRELLATTELIGMRTALDYPVKLAKRYTHAKFQHIDKKKEEIFIVNGKKYYIVRL
;
A
#
# COMPACT_ATOMS: atom_id res chain seq x y z
N MET A 1 10.35 -2.97 -6.74
CA MET A 1 10.17 -1.95 -5.67
C MET A 1 10.19 -0.53 -6.22
N ARG A 2 11.25 -0.11 -6.93
CA ARG A 2 11.32 1.24 -7.54
C ARG A 2 10.16 1.51 -8.50
N ASP A 3 9.77 0.52 -9.29
CA ASP A 3 8.66 0.66 -10.26
C ASP A 3 7.31 0.83 -9.57
N ARG A 4 7.10 0.18 -8.41
CA ARG A 4 5.88 0.33 -7.60
C ARG A 4 5.78 1.72 -6.97
N ILE A 5 6.91 2.26 -6.48
CA ILE A 5 7.00 3.66 -6.02
C ILE A 5 6.74 4.62 -7.17
N GLY A 6 7.29 4.32 -8.35
CA GLY A 6 7.03 5.07 -9.59
C GLY A 6 5.55 5.09 -9.96
N ALA A 7 4.91 3.92 -9.94
CA ALA A 7 3.48 3.78 -10.22
C ALA A 7 2.62 4.52 -9.21
N LEU A 8 2.92 4.40 -7.91
CA LEU A 8 2.20 5.13 -6.85
C LEU A 8 2.34 6.65 -7.00
N GLY A 9 3.55 7.14 -7.27
CA GLY A 9 3.75 8.58 -7.44
C GLY A 9 3.02 9.12 -8.66
N GLN A 10 3.03 8.40 -9.78
CA GLN A 10 2.24 8.79 -10.97
C GLN A 10 0.74 8.72 -10.72
N TYR A 11 0.27 7.71 -9.98
CA TYR A 11 -1.12 7.62 -9.54
C TYR A 11 -1.54 8.85 -8.72
N ILE A 12 -0.72 9.27 -7.75
CA ILE A 12 -0.97 10.47 -6.94
C ILE A 12 -0.96 11.74 -7.78
N VAL A 13 -0.04 11.87 -8.75
CA VAL A 13 -0.04 13.01 -9.69
C VAL A 13 -1.34 13.06 -10.48
N LYS A 14 -1.84 11.91 -10.94
CA LYS A 14 -3.10 11.83 -11.68
C LYS A 14 -4.29 12.22 -10.80
N GLU A 15 -4.37 11.71 -9.58
CA GLU A 15 -5.46 12.01 -8.64
C GLU A 15 -5.48 13.48 -8.19
N THR A 16 -4.30 14.07 -7.96
CA THR A 16 -4.19 15.42 -7.40
C THR A 16 -4.02 16.52 -8.44
N GLY A 17 -3.71 16.16 -9.69
CA GLY A 17 -3.36 17.10 -10.77
C GLY A 17 -2.07 17.89 -10.52
N LYS A 18 -1.24 17.48 -9.54
CA LYS A 18 -0.05 18.24 -9.10
C LYS A 18 1.21 17.39 -9.17
N PRO A 19 2.39 18.00 -9.42
CA PRO A 19 3.67 17.32 -9.31
C PRO A 19 3.85 16.72 -7.91
N PHE A 20 4.35 15.49 -7.83
CA PHE A 20 4.54 14.76 -6.58
C PHE A 20 6.01 14.44 -6.32
N ASN A 21 6.47 14.66 -5.09
CA ASN A 21 7.83 14.31 -4.68
C ASN A 21 7.90 12.85 -4.19
N PHE A 22 8.45 11.97 -5.03
CA PHE A 22 8.60 10.53 -4.78
C PHE A 22 9.38 10.20 -3.49
N LYS A 23 10.24 11.10 -2.99
CA LYS A 23 10.97 10.91 -1.72
C LYS A 23 10.04 10.87 -0.50
N LEU A 24 8.80 11.34 -0.63
CA LEU A 24 7.80 11.32 0.44
C LEU A 24 7.16 9.93 0.62
N ILE A 25 7.32 9.03 -0.34
CA ILE A 25 6.84 7.65 -0.25
C ILE A 25 7.76 6.86 0.69
N LYS A 26 7.21 6.41 1.81
CA LYS A 26 7.92 5.56 2.78
C LYS A 26 7.49 4.11 2.60
N THR A 27 8.45 3.19 2.57
CA THR A 27 8.13 1.75 2.54
C THR A 27 7.93 1.21 3.95
N SER A 28 6.97 0.29 4.11
CA SER A 28 6.76 -0.42 5.36
C SER A 28 7.94 -1.34 5.70
N THR A 29 8.32 -1.40 6.97
CA THR A 29 9.34 -2.35 7.44
C THR A 29 8.82 -3.77 7.54
N VAL A 30 7.51 -3.93 7.76
CA VAL A 30 6.81 -5.23 7.92
C VAL A 30 6.36 -5.79 6.57
N TYR A 31 5.81 -4.93 5.71
CA TYR A 31 5.24 -5.29 4.40
C TYR A 31 6.08 -4.67 3.28
N LYS A 32 7.37 -5.02 3.26
CA LYS A 32 8.36 -4.40 2.37
C LYS A 32 7.98 -4.61 0.91
N GLY A 33 8.05 -3.52 0.14
CA GLY A 33 7.85 -3.57 -1.30
C GLY A 33 6.40 -3.65 -1.77
N ILE A 34 5.42 -3.75 -0.86
CA ILE A 34 4.00 -3.71 -1.20
C ILE A 34 3.24 -2.62 -0.45
N LEU A 35 3.51 -2.41 0.85
CA LEU A 35 2.88 -1.34 1.61
C LEU A 35 3.74 -0.07 1.62
N PHE A 36 3.13 1.02 1.20
CA PHE A 36 3.74 2.33 1.11
C PHE A 36 2.92 3.37 1.87
N THR A 37 3.58 4.35 2.47
CA THR A 37 2.93 5.44 3.20
C THR A 37 3.24 6.76 2.53
N VAL A 38 2.21 7.57 2.33
CA VAL A 38 2.33 8.96 1.86
C VAL A 38 1.55 9.86 2.81
N GLY A 39 2.26 10.69 3.56
CA GLY A 39 1.65 11.49 4.63
C GLY A 39 1.02 10.58 5.70
N THR A 40 -0.31 10.66 5.85
CA THR A 40 -1.11 9.85 6.78
C THR A 40 -1.76 8.62 6.13
N GLU A 41 -1.66 8.52 4.80
CA GLU A 41 -2.32 7.48 4.02
C GLU A 41 -1.37 6.32 3.74
N ASP A 42 -1.93 5.11 3.74
CA ASP A 42 -1.20 3.90 3.36
C ASP A 42 -1.79 3.33 2.07
N PHE A 43 -0.93 2.74 1.24
CA PHE A 43 -1.27 2.19 -0.06
C PHE A 43 -0.62 0.82 -0.20
N LEU A 44 -1.41 -0.20 -0.54
CA LEU A 44 -0.86 -1.43 -1.10
C LEU A 44 -0.68 -1.23 -2.60
N VAL A 45 0.52 -1.50 -3.10
CA VAL A 45 0.86 -1.35 -4.51
C VAL A 45 1.65 -2.56 -4.97
N THR A 46 1.13 -3.27 -5.96
CA THR A 46 1.81 -4.40 -6.57
C THR A 46 1.40 -4.56 -8.03
N ASP A 47 2.27 -5.17 -8.82
CA ASP A 47 2.03 -5.65 -10.17
C ASP A 47 1.49 -7.09 -10.23
N ASP A 48 1.39 -7.78 -9.08
CA ASP A 48 0.88 -9.15 -8.96
C ASP A 48 -0.39 -9.20 -8.08
N LYS A 49 -1.51 -9.61 -8.68
CA LYS A 49 -2.79 -9.74 -7.97
C LYS A 49 -2.75 -10.79 -6.86
N ARG A 50 -1.97 -11.86 -7.02
CA ARG A 50 -1.86 -12.91 -5.99
C ARG A 50 -1.13 -12.39 -4.75
N GLU A 51 -0.06 -11.61 -4.96
CA GLU A 51 0.68 -10.96 -3.87
C GLU A 51 -0.22 -9.97 -3.11
N LEU A 52 -1.08 -9.22 -3.83
CA LEU A 52 -2.05 -8.32 -3.22
C LEU A 52 -2.99 -9.10 -2.29
N LEU A 53 -3.66 -10.12 -2.82
CA LEU A 53 -4.66 -10.91 -2.09
C LEU A 53 -4.04 -11.57 -0.85
N ALA A 54 -2.88 -12.22 -1.01
CA ALA A 54 -2.16 -12.85 0.09
C ALA A 54 -1.77 -11.83 1.18
N THR A 55 -1.34 -10.63 0.79
CA THR A 55 -0.98 -9.57 1.75
C THR A 55 -2.21 -9.02 2.47
N THR A 56 -3.33 -8.82 1.76
CA THR A 56 -4.58 -8.37 2.39
C THR A 56 -5.13 -9.38 3.38
N GLU A 57 -5.08 -10.66 3.05
CA GLU A 57 -5.50 -11.76 3.92
C GLU A 57 -4.61 -11.84 5.18
N LEU A 58 -3.28 -11.80 4.98
CA LEU A 58 -2.32 -11.80 6.07
C LEU A 58 -2.52 -10.62 7.03
N ILE A 59 -2.74 -9.41 6.51
CA ILE A 59 -3.01 -8.23 7.33
C ILE A 59 -4.31 -8.38 8.10
N GLY A 60 -5.37 -8.89 7.44
CA GLY A 60 -6.69 -9.06 8.06
C GLY A 60 -6.71 -10.09 9.18
N MET A 61 -5.85 -11.12 9.12
CA MET A 61 -5.75 -12.15 10.16
C MET A 61 -4.87 -11.75 11.35
N ARG A 62 -3.93 -10.81 11.16
CA ARG A 62 -2.94 -10.45 12.19
C ARG A 62 -3.55 -9.60 13.31
N THR A 63 -3.12 -9.92 14.52
CA THR A 63 -3.49 -9.25 15.77
C THR A 63 -2.32 -8.44 16.31
N ALA A 64 -2.52 -7.76 17.45
CA ALA A 64 -1.48 -6.95 18.08
C ALA A 64 -0.26 -7.77 18.54
N LEU A 65 -0.47 -9.06 18.83
CA LEU A 65 0.58 -9.98 19.30
C LEU A 65 1.54 -10.38 18.17
N ASP A 66 1.09 -10.29 16.92
CA ASP A 66 1.88 -10.64 15.73
C ASP A 66 2.89 -9.56 15.33
N TYR A 67 2.88 -8.42 16.01
CA TYR A 67 3.75 -7.28 15.73
C TYR A 67 4.61 -6.92 16.93
N PRO A 68 5.83 -6.36 16.70
CA PRO A 68 6.56 -5.69 17.76
C PRO A 68 5.69 -4.63 18.44
N VAL A 69 5.79 -4.50 19.77
CA VAL A 69 4.94 -3.61 20.59
C VAL A 69 4.85 -2.19 20.03
N LYS A 70 5.99 -1.64 19.54
CA LYS A 70 6.06 -0.30 18.95
C LYS A 70 5.27 -0.14 17.63
N LEU A 71 4.98 -1.25 16.94
CA LEU A 71 4.31 -1.30 15.64
C LEU A 71 2.88 -1.85 15.71
N ALA A 72 2.53 -2.58 16.77
CA ALA A 72 1.22 -3.19 16.94
C ALA A 72 0.09 -2.19 16.68
N LYS A 73 0.07 -1.06 17.40
CA LYS A 73 -0.96 -0.02 17.23
C LYS A 73 -1.09 0.51 15.80
N ARG A 74 0.01 0.55 15.04
CA ARG A 74 0.00 1.03 13.65
C ARG A 74 -0.75 0.05 12.74
N TYR A 75 -0.44 -1.23 12.84
CA TYR A 75 -0.94 -2.26 11.92
C TYR A 75 -2.24 -2.93 12.38
N THR A 76 -2.65 -2.75 13.64
CA THR A 76 -3.97 -3.17 14.13
C THR A 76 -4.99 -2.04 14.17
N HIS A 77 -4.68 -0.89 13.58
CA HIS A 77 -5.60 0.23 13.46
C HIS A 77 -6.82 -0.16 12.61
N ALA A 78 -7.97 0.48 12.83
CA ALA A 78 -9.23 0.20 12.11
C ALA A 78 -9.08 0.22 10.58
N LYS A 79 -8.15 1.03 10.05
CA LYS A 79 -7.86 1.09 8.61
C LYS A 79 -7.32 -0.24 8.01
N PHE A 80 -6.66 -1.07 8.82
CA PHE A 80 -6.16 -2.39 8.42
C PHE A 80 -7.14 -3.53 8.75
N GLN A 81 -8.08 -3.32 9.69
CA GLN A 81 -9.07 -4.34 10.08
C GLN A 81 -10.13 -4.63 9.01
N HIS A 82 -10.32 -3.72 8.05
CA HIS A 82 -11.27 -3.88 6.94
C HIS A 82 -10.58 -3.79 5.58
N ILE A 83 -9.34 -4.27 5.52
CA ILE A 83 -8.53 -4.21 4.30
C ILE A 83 -9.13 -5.04 3.15
N ASP A 84 -9.82 -6.12 3.49
CA ASP A 84 -10.58 -7.00 2.60
C ASP A 84 -11.73 -6.28 1.88
N LYS A 85 -12.28 -5.23 2.50
CA LYS A 85 -13.38 -4.43 1.95
C LYS A 85 -12.91 -3.24 1.12
N LYS A 86 -11.59 -2.98 1.07
CA LYS A 86 -11.04 -1.85 0.32
C LYS A 86 -11.01 -2.17 -1.17
N LYS A 87 -11.38 -1.19 -1.99
CA LYS A 87 -11.43 -1.35 -3.44
C LYS A 87 -10.02 -1.28 -4.02
N GLU A 88 -9.71 -2.23 -4.92
CA GLU A 88 -8.51 -2.15 -5.76
C GLU A 88 -8.77 -1.26 -6.98
N GLU A 89 -7.80 -0.41 -7.28
CA GLU A 89 -7.74 0.40 -8.47
C GLU A 89 -6.64 -0.11 -9.38
N ILE A 90 -6.95 -0.18 -10.67
CA ILE A 90 -6.01 -0.63 -11.68
C ILE A 90 -5.37 0.61 -12.30
N PHE A 91 -4.05 0.70 -12.20
CA PHE A 91 -3.26 1.78 -12.78
C PHE A 91 -2.23 1.22 -13.75
N ILE A 92 -2.13 1.81 -14.94
CA ILE A 92 -1.22 1.35 -16.00
C ILE A 92 -0.10 2.37 -16.17
N VAL A 93 1.14 1.90 -16.05
CA VAL A 93 2.35 2.71 -16.27
C VAL A 93 3.24 1.99 -17.26
N ASN A 94 3.57 2.65 -18.37
CA ASN A 94 4.43 2.11 -19.44
C ASN A 94 3.98 0.72 -19.92
N GLY A 95 2.67 0.52 -20.08
CA GLY A 95 2.09 -0.76 -20.51
C GLY A 95 2.03 -1.85 -19.42
N LYS A 96 2.57 -1.59 -18.23
CA LYS A 96 2.53 -2.51 -17.09
C LYS A 96 1.39 -2.16 -16.14
N LYS A 97 0.63 -3.17 -15.73
CA LYS A 97 -0.51 -3.06 -14.82
C LYS A 97 -0.03 -3.09 -13.36
N TYR A 98 -0.56 -2.18 -12.55
CA TYR A 98 -0.41 -2.13 -11.11
C TYR A 98 -1.78 -2.11 -10.46
N TYR A 99 -1.90 -2.82 -9.35
CA TYR A 99 -3.03 -2.82 -8.45
C TYR A 99 -2.68 -1.92 -7.26
N ILE A 100 -3.54 -0.95 -7.00
CA ILE A 100 -3.38 0.04 -5.93
C ILE A 100 -4.60 -0.05 -5.02
N VAL A 101 -4.38 -0.23 -3.72
CA VAL A 101 -5.44 -0.19 -2.69
C VAL A 101 -5.09 0.90 -1.70
N ARG A 102 -5.98 1.89 -1.53
CA ARG A 102 -5.86 2.95 -0.53
C ARG A 102 -6.48 2.48 0.80
N LEU A 103 -5.74 2.60 1.90
CA LEU A 103 -6.11 2.08 3.24
C LEU A 103 -6.63 3.16 4.18
#